data_AF-A0A1R3UYZ8-F1
#
_entry.id   AF-A0A1R3UYZ8-F1
#
_cell.length_a   1.000
_cell.length_b   1.000
_cell.length_c   1.000
_cell.angle_alpha   90.00
_cell.angle_beta   90.00
_cell.angle_gamma   90.00
#
_symmetry.space_group_name_H-M   'P 1'
#
loop_
_entity.id
_entity.type
_entity.pdbx_description
1 polymer ?
#
loop_
_entity_poly.entity_id
_entity_poly.type
_entity_poly.pdbx_seq_one_letter_code
_entity_poly.pdbx_strand_id
1 'polypeptide(L)' 'MLERDSRKIVKRLKDDGFELISVRGSHHKFRRGEIVLIVPHPEKDLPTGTARAIAKQAGWIRTS' A
#
# COMPACT_ATOMS: atom_id res chain seq x y z
N MET A 1 -8.73 5.17 12.40
CA MET A 1 -7.82 4.02 12.65
C MET A 1 -7.10 3.71 11.35
N LEU A 2 -5.79 3.51 11.38
CA LEU A 2 -4.99 3.20 10.19
C LEU A 2 -5.04 1.69 9.93
N GLU A 3 -5.35 1.28 8.70
CA GLU A 3 -5.35 -0.15 8.32
C GLU A 3 -3.91 -0.67 8.23
N ARG A 4 -3.65 -1.86 8.80
CA ARG A 4 -2.31 -2.44 8.93
C ARG A 4 -2.19 -3.85 8.34
N ASP A 5 -3.31 -4.50 8.01
CA ASP A 5 -3.28 -5.79 7.31
C ASP A 5 -2.95 -5.56 5.82
N SER A 6 -1.83 -6.13 5.37
CA SER A 6 -1.38 -5.98 3.97
C SER A 6 -2.42 -6.48 2.98
N ARG A 7 -3.24 -7.49 3.30
CA ARG A 7 -4.29 -8.00 2.40
C ARG A 7 -5.37 -6.96 2.19
N LYS A 8 -5.77 -6.27 3.26
CA LYS A 8 -6.78 -5.20 3.18
C LYS A 8 -6.24 -3.99 2.45
N ILE A 9 -4.98 -3.62 2.71
CA ILE A 9 -4.28 -2.56 1.98
C ILE A 9 -4.20 -2.89 0.48
N VAL A 10 -3.73 -4.09 0.12
CA VAL A 10 -3.64 -4.54 -1.29
C VAL A 10 -5.03 -4.54 -1.96
N LYS A 11 -6.07 -5.02 -1.27
CA LYS A 11 -7.43 -5.00 -1.80
C LYS A 11 -7.90 -3.57 -2.09
N ARG A 12 -7.71 -2.65 -1.13
CA ARG A 12 -8.08 -1.24 -1.30
C ARG A 12 -7.27 -0.56 -2.40
N LEU A 13 -5.96 -0.83 -2.50
CA LEU A 13 -5.13 -0.31 -3.59
C LEU A 13 -5.69 -0.71 -4.96
N LYS A 14 -6.05 -1.99 -5.14
CA LYS A 14 -6.66 -2.45 -6.40
C LYS A 14 -7.99 -1.75 -6.71
N ASP A 15 -8.83 -1.56 -5.70
CA ASP A 15 -10.10 -0.83 -5.81
C ASP A 15 -9.89 0.65 -6.22
N ASP A 16 -8.84 1.26 -5.66
CA ASP A 16 -8.37 2.62 -5.98
C ASP A 16 -7.68 2.73 -7.37
N GLY A 17 -7.61 1.63 -8.13
CA GLY A 17 -7.03 1.58 -9.48
C GLY A 17 -5.50 1.38 -9.51
N PHE A 18 -4.89 0.92 -8.42
CA PHE A 18 -3.48 0.51 -8.45
C PHE A 18 -3.29 -0.89 -9.02
N GLU A 19 -2.32 -1.02 -9.91
CA GLU A 19 -1.95 -2.29 -10.54
C GLU A 19 -0.64 -2.83 -9.96
N LEU A 20 -0.56 -4.14 -9.77
CA LEU A 20 0.67 -4.82 -9.35
C LEU A 20 1.62 -4.94 -10.55
N ILE A 21 2.74 -4.24 -10.52
CA ILE A 21 3.69 -4.19 -11.65
C ILE A 21 4.95 -5.04 -11.45
N SER A 22 5.30 -5.39 -10.22
CA SER A 22 6.45 -6.25 -9.93
C SER A 22 6.39 -6.81 -8.51
N VAL A 23 6.98 -7.99 -8.31
CA VAL A 23 7.14 -8.62 -6.99
C VAL A 23 8.59 -9.04 -6.82
N ARG A 24 9.19 -8.70 -5.68
CA ARG A 24 10.52 -9.18 -5.27
C ARG A 24 10.47 -9.65 -3.83
N GLY A 25 10.43 -10.97 -3.63
CA GLY A 25 10.18 -11.56 -2.31
C GLY A 25 8.85 -11.06 -1.75
N SER A 26 8.87 -10.50 -0.54
CA SER A 26 7.68 -9.91 0.09
C SER A 26 7.33 -8.50 -0.42
N HIS A 27 8.14 -7.87 -1.26
CA HIS A 27 7.89 -6.49 -1.69
C HIS A 27 7.06 -6.46 -2.97
N HIS A 28 5.78 -6.09 -2.83
CA HIS A 28 4.85 -5.96 -3.94
C HIS A 28 4.77 -4.50 -4.40
N LYS A 29 5.16 -4.23 -5.65
CA LYS A 29 5.22 -2.89 -6.23
C LYS A 29 3.93 -2.59 -6.98
N PHE A 30 3.23 -1.54 -6.57
CA PHE A 30 1.98 -1.07 -7.16
C PHE A 30 2.16 0.27 -7.89
N ARG A 31 1.38 0.48 -8.95
CA ARG A 31 1.37 1.71 -9.75
C ARG A 31 -0.06 2.19 -10.03
N ARG A 32 -0.28 3.50 -9.95
CA ARG A 32 -1.47 4.20 -10.46
C ARG A 32 -1.03 5.50 -11.13
N GLY A 33 -1.05 5.55 -12.46
CA GLY A 33 -0.52 6.69 -13.22
C GLY A 33 0.97 6.92 -12.94
N GLU A 34 1.31 8.06 -12.35
CA GLU A 34 2.67 8.43 -11.93
C GLU A 34 3.01 7.99 -10.49
N ILE A 35 2.01 7.56 -9.72
CA ILE A 35 2.21 7.14 -8.32
C ILE A 35 2.70 5.69 -8.31
N VAL A 36 3.81 5.46 -7.62
CA VAL A 36 4.38 4.12 -7.40
C VAL A 36 4.63 3.93 -5.91
N LEU A 37 4.17 2.81 -5.35
CA LEU A 37 4.38 2.46 -3.95
C LEU A 37 4.68 0.96 -3.77
N ILE A 38 5.22 0.59 -2.62
CA ILE A 38 5.60 -0.78 -2.29
C ILE A 38 4.86 -1.21 -1.03
N VAL A 39 4.26 -2.40 -1.07
CA VAL A 39 3.59 -3.02 0.06
C VAL A 39 4.34 -4.30 0.44
N PRO A 40 4.84 -4.43 1.69
CA PRO A 40 5.28 -5.72 2.21
C PRO A 40 4.08 -6.65 2.33
N HIS A 41 4.08 -7.75 1.59
CA HIS A 41 3.02 -8.72 1.52
C HIS A 41 3.60 -10.13 1.26
N PRO A 42 3.14 -11.17 1.97
CA PRO A 42 2.06 -11.17 2.97
C PRO A 42 2.53 -10.73 4.35
N GLU A 43 1.83 -9.75 4.94
CA GLU A 43 2.02 -9.34 6.34
C GLU A 43 0.68 -8.98 7.01
N LYS A 44 0.42 -9.49 8.22
CA LYS A 44 -0.88 -9.26 8.90
C LYS A 44 -0.93 -7.97 9.70
N ASP A 45 0.20 -7.48 10.20
CA ASP A 45 0.29 -6.25 10.98
C ASP A 45 1.54 -5.45 10.59
N LEU A 46 1.43 -4.68 9.51
CA LEU A 46 2.50 -3.78 9.08
C LEU A 46 2.83 -2.77 10.18
N PRO A 47 4.09 -2.37 10.39
CA PRO A 47 4.42 -1.27 11.31
C PRO A 47 3.59 -0.02 10.99
N THR A 48 3.14 0.71 12.02
CA THR A 48 2.30 1.90 11.85
C THR A 48 2.92 2.92 10.90
N GLY A 49 4.25 3.10 10.94
CA GLY A 49 4.98 3.97 10.02
C GLY A 49 4.84 3.53 8.56
N THR A 50 4.97 2.23 8.28
CA THR A 50 4.83 1.65 6.94
C THR A 50 3.42 1.80 6.41
N ALA A 51 2.42 1.41 7.21
CA ALA A 51 1.02 1.58 6.85
C ALA A 51 0.66 3.05 6.58
N ARG A 52 1.22 3.98 7.36
CA ARG A 52 0.96 5.42 7.22
C ARG A 52 1.62 5.99 5.97
N ALA A 53 2.84 5.55 5.66
CA ALA A 53 3.55 5.93 4.44
C ALA A 53 2.77 5.47 3.20
N ILE A 54 2.30 4.22 3.18
CA ILE A 54 1.46 3.68 2.09
C ILE A 54 0.17 4.50 1.97
N ALA A 55 -0.53 4.74 3.09
CA ALA A 55 -1.77 5.52 3.08
C ALA A 55 -1.56 6.96 2.58
N LYS A 56 -0.43 7.59 2.92
CA LYS A 56 -0.07 8.93 2.43
C LYS A 56 0.20 8.92 0.92
N GLN A 57 1.00 7.97 0.44
CA GLN A 57 1.30 7.84 -1.00
C GLN A 57 0.07 7.48 -1.83
N ALA A 58 -0.83 6.66 -1.29
CA ALA A 58 -2.10 6.32 -1.91
C ALA A 58 -3.12 7.48 -1.90
N GLY A 59 -2.88 8.52 -1.08
CA GLY A 59 -3.76 9.68 -0.93
C GLY A 59 -4.93 9.45 0.04
N TRP A 60 -4.90 8.40 0.87
CA TRP A 60 -5.95 8.09 1.84
C TRP A 60 -5.95 9.00 3.07
N ILE A 61 -4.81 9.63 3.34
CA ILE A 61 -4.66 10.58 4.43
C ILE A 61 -4.01 11.86 3.91
N ARG A 62 -4.54 13.00 4.34
CA ARG A 62 -3.99 14.32 4.05
C ARG A 62 -3.06 14.69 5.21
N THR A 63 -1.81 15.04 4.91
CA THR A 63 -0.95 15.68 5.91
C THR A 63 -1.19 17.17 5.72
N SER A 64 -1.89 17.80 6.66
CA SER A 64 -1.97 19.26 6.75
C SER A 64 -0.58 19.87 6.95
#